data_AF-A0A3B0ZMG4-F1
#
_entry.id   AF-A0A3B0ZMG4-F1
#
_cell.length_a   1.000
_cell.length_b   1.000
_cell.length_c   1.000
_cell.angle_alpha   90.00
_cell.angle_beta   90.00
_cell.angle_gamma   90.00
#
_symmetry.space_group_name_H-M   'P 1'
#
loop_
_entity.id
_entity.type
_entity.pdbx_description
1 polymer ?
#
loop_
_entity_poly.entity_id
_entity_poly.type
_entity_poly.pdbx_seq_one_letter_code
_entity_poly.pdbx_strand_id
1 'polypeptide(L)' 'MEIIFIALGLFIVFEGLMPTLAPKAYRRMLAVVSELEEGSLRKGGLVMIGIGTLIIFIAKS' A
#
# COMPACT_ATOMS: atom_id res chain seq x y z
N MET A 1 0.87 -22.15 7.13
CA MET A 1 0.04 -21.73 5.99
C MET A 1 -1.03 -20.72 6.40
N GLU A 2 -1.66 -20.88 7.57
CA GLU A 2 -2.71 -19.97 8.07
C GLU A 2 -2.29 -18.49 8.14
N ILE A 3 -1.07 -18.19 8.60
CA ILE A 3 -0.55 -16.81 8.71
C ILE A 3 -0.53 -16.09 7.36
N ILE A 4 -0.24 -16.81 6.26
CA ILE A 4 -0.22 -16.23 4.92
C ILE A 4 -1.63 -15.80 4.51
N PHE A 5 -2.63 -16.64 4.77
CA PHE A 5 -4.03 -16.31 4.49
C PHE A 5 -4.55 -15.15 5.35
N ILE A 6 -4.15 -15.09 6.62
CA ILE A 6 -4.49 -13.96 7.51
C ILE A 6 -3.84 -12.66 7.01
N ALA A 7 -2.55 -12.68 6.67
CA ALA A 7 -1.85 -11.52 6.15
C ALA A 7 -2.48 -11.04 4.82
N LEU A 8 -2.84 -11.97 3.93
CA LEU A 8 -3.53 -11.65 2.68
C LEU A 8 -4.92 -11.06 2.93
N GLY A 9 -5.69 -11.62 3.87
CA GLY A 9 -6.99 -11.09 4.26
C GLY A 9 -6.89 -9.66 4.80
N LEU A 10 -5.93 -9.41 5.69
CA LEU A 10 -5.67 -8.07 6.21
C LEU A 10 -5.24 -7.09 5.10
N PHE A 11 -4.37 -7.52 4.18
CA PHE A 11 -3.98 -6.69 3.02
C PHE A 11 -5.21 -6.23 2.21
N ILE A 12 -6.13 -7.14 1.90
CA ILE A 12 -7.36 -6.82 1.17
C ILE A 12 -8.28 -5.89 1.99
N VAL A 13 -8.42 -6.13 3.30
CA VAL A 13 -9.19 -5.26 4.19
C VAL A 13 -8.65 -3.83 4.13
N PHE A 14 -7.33 -3.66 4.32
CA PHE A 14 -6.69 -2.33 4.30
C PHE A 14 -6.80 -1.64 2.95
N GLU A 15 -6.64 -2.37 1.84
CA GLU A 15 -6.88 -1.84 0.49
C GLU A 15 -8.33 -1.33 0.31
N GLY A 16 -9.30 -2.08 0.82
CA GLY A 16 -10.72 -1.71 0.75
C GLY A 16 -11.15 -0.56 1.66
N LEU A 17 -10.36 -0.18 2.67
CA LEU A 17 -10.75 0.84 3.66
C LEU A 17 -10.94 2.23 3.02
N MET A 18 -9.94 2.72 2.29
CA MET A 18 -10.02 4.05 1.67
C MET A 18 -11.16 4.21 0.66
N PRO A 19 -11.37 3.28 -0.31
CA PRO A 19 -12.48 3.40 -1.25
C PRO A 19 -13.86 3.32 -0.55
N THR A 20 -13.96 2.59 0.57
CA THR A 20 -15.22 2.44 1.32
C THR A 20 -15.51 3.64 2.22
N LEU A 21 -14.52 4.07 3.01
CA LEU A 21 -14.69 5.12 4.03
C LEU A 21 -14.58 6.53 3.44
N ALA A 22 -13.74 6.74 2.42
CA ALA A 22 -13.46 8.07 1.86
C ALA A 22 -13.33 8.05 0.33
N PRO A 23 -14.38 7.64 -0.42
CA PRO A 23 -14.32 7.45 -1.87
C PRO A 23 -13.92 8.71 -2.65
N LYS A 24 -14.31 9.91 -2.18
CA LYS A 24 -13.94 11.19 -2.83
C LYS A 24 -12.45 11.47 -2.71
N ALA A 25 -11.87 11.25 -1.52
CA ALA A 25 -10.44 11.43 -1.28
C ALA A 25 -9.62 10.40 -2.07
N TYR A 26 -10.09 9.14 -2.08
CA TYR A 26 -9.47 8.07 -2.86
C TYR A 26 -9.43 8.39 -4.37
N ARG A 27 -10.54 8.85 -4.95
CA ARG A 27 -10.57 9.29 -6.37
C ARG A 27 -9.61 10.44 -6.65
N ARG A 28 -9.53 11.43 -5.77
CA ARG A 28 -8.59 12.55 -5.93
C ARG A 28 -7.14 12.09 -5.87
N MET A 29 -6.80 11.19 -4.94
CA MET A 29 -5.48 10.59 -4.85
C MET A 29 -5.12 9.85 -6.13
N LEU A 30 -6.02 9.01 -6.65
CA LEU A 30 -5.78 8.27 -7.89
C LEU A 30 -5.57 9.19 -9.09
N ALA A 31 -6.32 10.30 -9.19
CA ALA A 31 -6.10 11.30 -10.25
C ALA A 31 -4.69 11.88 -10.19
N VAL A 32 -4.23 12.28 -9.00
CA VAL A 32 -2.87 12.78 -8.80
C VAL A 32 -1.83 11.72 -9.14
N VAL A 33 -2.03 10.48 -8.69
CA VAL A 33 -1.11 9.35 -8.98
C VAL A 33 -1.05 9.05 -10.48
N SER A 34 -2.17 9.18 -11.20
CA SER A 34 -2.22 8.94 -12.65
C SER A 34 -1.47 9.97 -13.49
N GLU A 35 -1.25 11.16 -12.95
CA GLU A 35 -0.48 12.24 -13.60
C GLU A 35 1.03 12.14 -13.31
N LEU A 36 1.45 11.26 -12.40
CA LEU A 36 2.87 11.07 -12.08
C LEU A 36 3.60 10.35 -13.21
N GLU A 37 4.79 10.83 -13.54
CA GLU A 37 5.71 10.12 -14.44
C GLU A 37 6.11 8.76 -13.86
N GLU A 38 6.27 7.75 -14.73
CA GLU A 38 6.62 6.37 -14.33
C GLU A 38 7.85 6.30 -13.42
N GLY A 39 8.86 7.14 -13.67
CA GLY A 39 10.08 7.18 -12.85
C GLY A 39 9.81 7.59 -11.40
N SER A 40 8.90 8.53 -11.18
CA SER A 40 8.49 8.97 -9.84
C SER A 40 7.63 7.92 -9.15
N LEU A 41 6.71 7.29 -9.88
CA LEU A 41 5.87 6.21 -9.35
C LEU A 41 6.71 5.01 -8.90
N ARG A 42 7.71 4.61 -9.69
CA ARG A 42 8.65 3.52 -9.34
C ARG A 42 9.48 3.84 -8.11
N LYS A 43 10.00 5.07 -7.97
CA LYS A 43 10.75 5.49 -6.78
C LYS A 43 9.88 5.47 -5.53
N GLY A 44 8.65 5.98 -5.63
CA GLY A 44 7.68 5.91 -4.52
C GLY A 44 7.40 4.47 -4.10
N GLY A 45 7.15 3.58 -5.05
CA GLY A 45 6.97 2.14 -4.79
C GLY A 45 8.20 1.50 -4.13
N LEU A 46 9.41 1.82 -4.60
CA LEU A 46 10.65 1.30 -4.02
C LEU A 46 10.84 1.73 -2.56
N VAL A 47 10.52 2.99 -2.24
CA VAL A 47 10.57 3.51 -0.86
C VAL A 47 9.56 2.78 0.03
N MET A 48 8.33 2.58 -0.45
CA MET A 48 7.30 1.85 0.30
C MET A 48 7.70 0.41 0.58
N ILE A 49 8.26 -0.29 -0.41
CA ILE A 49 8.79 -1.65 -0.24
C ILE A 49 9.92 -1.64 0.80
N GLY A 50 10.88 -0.72 0.69
CA GLY A 50 12.00 -0.62 1.62
C GLY A 50 11.57 -0.39 3.07
N ILE A 51 10.63 0.55 3.29
CA ILE A 51 10.06 0.80 4.62
C ILE A 51 9.34 -0.44 5.15
N GLY A 52 8.49 -1.08 4.33
CA GLY A 52 7.77 -2.29 4.71
C GLY A 52 8.72 -3.43 5.10
N THR A 53 9.77 -3.66 4.31
CA THR A 53 10.81 -4.66 4.61
C THR A 53 11.55 -4.33 5.90
N LEU A 54 11.89 -3.06 6.14
CA LEU A 54 12.56 -2.63 7.37
C LEU A 54 11.68 -2.87 8.60
N ILE A 55 10.39 -2.54 8.52
CA ILE A 55 9.43 -2.80 9.61
C ILE A 55 9.35 -4.31 9.90
N ILE A 56 9.24 -5.14 8.86
CA ILE A 56 9.20 -6.60 9.01
C ILE A 56 10.50 -7.11 9.65
N PHE A 57 11.65 -6.59 9.22
CA PHE A 57 12.95 -6.99 9.77
C PHE A 57 13.06 -6.67 11.25
N ILE A 58 12.68 -5.45 11.65
CA ILE A 58 12.70 -5.02 13.06
C ILE A 58 11.69 -5.81 13.88
N ALA A 59 10.47 -6.01 13.39
CA ALA A 59 9.40 -6.71 14.13
C ALA A 59 9.63 -8.22 14.27
N LYS A 60 10.43 -8.82 13.37
CA LYS A 60 10.79 -10.25 13.41
C LYS A 60 12.05 -10.51 14.24
N SER A 61 12.90 -9.50 14.44
CA SER A 61 14.15 -9.61 15.22
C SER A 61 13.89 -9.65 16.73
#